data_AF-A0A1B8SC12-F1
#
_entry.id   AF-A0A1B8SC12-F1
#
_cell.length_a   1.000
_cell.length_b   1.000
_cell.length_c   1.000
_cell.angle_alpha   90.00
_cell.angle_beta   90.00
_cell.angle_gamma   90.00
#
_symmetry.space_group_name_H-M   'P 1'
#
loop_
_entity.id
_entity.type
_entity.pdbx_description
1 polymer ?
#
loop_
_entity_poly.entity_id
_entity_poly.type
_entity_poly.pdbx_seq_one_letter_code
_entity_poly.pdbx_strand_id
1 'polypeptide(L)'
;MADGITYNPGPVSDQAHSVISSAGTLDQIHSDAHQLTQMLTEYFAGHGATGFFEAQAQMLSGLQGLIETIGQHGSTIGSVLEGAMQTDQTINSLF
;
A
#
# COMPACT_ATOMS: atom_id res chain seq x y z
N MET A 1 33.62 -11.98 -12.80
CA MET A 1 32.98 -11.02 -11.87
C MET A 1 31.52 -10.95 -12.24
N ALA A 2 30.62 -11.36 -11.34
CA ALA A 2 29.17 -11.08 -11.36
C ALA A 2 28.56 -11.74 -10.11
N ASP A 3 28.74 -11.09 -8.96
CA ASP A 3 28.01 -11.41 -7.72
C ASP A 3 27.11 -10.23 -7.33
N GLY A 4 26.62 -9.51 -8.35
CA GLY A 4 25.64 -8.44 -8.21
C GLY A 4 24.23 -9.03 -8.25
N ILE A 5 23.28 -8.37 -7.59
CA ILE A 5 21.86 -8.70 -7.73
C ILE A 5 21.55 -8.66 -9.24
N THR A 6 21.03 -9.76 -9.78
CA THR A 6 20.47 -9.73 -11.15
C THR A 6 19.05 -9.18 -11.06
N TYR A 7 18.84 -7.97 -11.55
CA TYR A 7 17.53 -7.31 -11.61
C TYR A 7 17.29 -6.69 -12.99
N ASN A 8 16.02 -6.53 -13.35
CA ASN A 8 15.63 -5.76 -14.53
C ASN A 8 14.96 -4.46 -14.07
N PRO A 9 15.61 -3.29 -14.26
CA PRO A 9 15.13 -2.02 -13.70
C PRO A 9 13.70 -1.67 -14.10
N GLY A 10 13.33 -1.89 -15.36
CA GLY A 10 12.00 -1.55 -15.88
C GLY A 10 10.88 -2.31 -15.17
N PRO A 11 10.83 -3.64 -15.29
CA PRO A 11 9.80 -4.46 -14.63
C PRO A 11 9.74 -4.29 -13.11
N VAL A 12 10.88 -4.07 -12.43
CA VAL A 12 10.89 -3.85 -10.98
C VAL A 12 10.26 -2.49 -10.63
N SER A 13 10.57 -1.44 -11.40
CA SER A 13 9.93 -0.13 -11.24
C SER A 13 8.42 -0.19 -11.52
N ASP A 14 8.01 -0.88 -12.58
CA ASP A 14 6.60 -1.07 -12.92
C ASP A 14 5.82 -1.78 -11.81
N GLN A 15 6.42 -2.81 -11.20
CA GLN A 15 5.84 -3.50 -10.05
C GLN A 15 5.71 -2.58 -8.83
N ALA A 16 6.74 -1.78 -8.51
CA ALA A 16 6.65 -0.80 -7.42
C ALA A 16 5.48 0.18 -7.63
N HIS A 17 5.34 0.73 -8.84
CA HIS A 17 4.23 1.62 -9.18
C HIS A 17 2.86 0.91 -9.11
N SER A 18 2.76 -0.32 -9.58
CA SER A 18 1.54 -1.12 -9.52
C SER A 18 1.08 -1.38 -8.09
N VAL A 19 2.01 -1.71 -7.20
CA VAL A 19 1.73 -1.91 -5.76
C VAL A 19 1.26 -0.61 -5.11
N ILE A 20 1.92 0.52 -5.39
CA ILE A 20 1.48 1.83 -4.90
C ILE A 20 0.08 2.21 -5.43
N SER A 21 -0.17 1.97 -6.71
CA SER A 21 -1.49 2.21 -7.31
C SER A 21 -2.59 1.34 -6.67
N SER A 22 -2.25 0.11 -6.27
CA SER A 22 -3.17 -0.78 -5.56
C SER A 22 -3.51 -0.22 -4.17
N ALA A 23 -2.54 0.34 -3.44
CA ALA A 23 -2.79 1.03 -2.17
C ALA A 23 -3.73 2.24 -2.35
N GLY A 24 -3.53 3.05 -3.40
CA GLY A 24 -4.43 4.16 -3.72
C GLY A 24 -5.86 3.72 -4.06
N THR A 25 -6.02 2.58 -4.72
CA THR A 25 -7.35 2.01 -4.99
C THR A 25 -8.03 1.56 -3.71
N LEU A 26 -7.29 0.94 -2.79
CA LEU A 26 -7.81 0.54 -1.48
C LEU A 26 -8.18 1.75 -0.62
N ASP A 27 -7.44 2.85 -0.70
CA ASP A 27 -7.76 4.12 -0.02
C ASP A 27 -9.10 4.69 -0.47
N GLN A 28 -9.38 4.66 -1.78
CA GLN A 28 -10.69 5.06 -2.31
C GLN A 28 -11.81 4.16 -1.75
N ILE A 29 -11.60 2.84 -1.75
CA ILE A 29 -12.58 1.88 -1.20
C ILE A 29 -12.82 2.14 0.30
N HIS A 30 -11.76 2.43 1.05
CA HIS A 30 -11.85 2.77 2.46
C HIS A 30 -12.72 4.02 2.68
N SER A 31 -12.46 5.09 1.90
CA SER A 31 -13.23 6.34 1.97
C SER A 31 -14.70 6.13 1.63
N ASP A 32 -14.99 5.39 0.56
CA ASP A 32 -16.36 5.08 0.13
C ASP A 32 -17.11 4.27 1.20
N ALA A 33 -16.47 3.22 1.75
CA ALA A 33 -17.05 2.40 2.80
C ALA A 33 -17.32 3.20 4.07
N HIS A 34 -16.42 4.13 4.43
CA HIS A 34 -16.61 5.03 5.56
C HIS A 34 -17.83 5.93 5.35
N GLN A 35 -17.93 6.59 4.20
CA GLN A 35 -19.05 7.46 3.88
C GLN A 35 -20.39 6.69 3.90
N LEU A 36 -20.45 5.52 3.27
CA LEU A 36 -21.65 4.68 3.26
C LEU A 36 -22.05 4.25 4.68
N THR A 37 -21.08 3.96 5.54
CA THR A 37 -21.35 3.63 6.95
C THR A 37 -22.00 4.80 7.67
N GLN A 38 -21.49 6.02 7.49
CA GLN A 38 -22.07 7.21 8.11
C GLN A 38 -23.50 7.48 7.62
N MET A 39 -23.83 7.13 6.38
CA MET A 39 -25.19 7.25 5.89
C MET A 39 -26.15 6.29 6.59
N LEU A 40 -25.70 5.12 7.05
CA LEU A 40 -26.56 4.16 7.74
C LEU A 40 -27.02 4.62 9.13
N THR A 41 -26.35 5.60 9.73
CA THR A 41 -26.68 6.12 11.07
C THR A 41 -28.08 6.71 11.17
N GLU A 42 -28.65 7.17 10.04
CA GLU A 42 -30.01 7.69 10.01
C GLU A 42 -31.08 6.58 10.06
N TYR A 43 -30.72 5.33 9.74
CA TYR A 43 -31.63 4.18 9.69
C TYR A 43 -31.45 3.18 10.84
N PHE A 44 -30.28 3.19 11.50
CA PHE A 44 -29.93 2.26 12.57
C PHE A 44 -29.84 2.96 13.93
N ALA A 45 -30.81 2.69 14.80
CA ALA A 45 -30.83 3.17 16.19
C ALA A 45 -31.06 2.01 17.19
N GLY A 46 -30.59 2.18 18.43
CA GLY A 46 -30.73 1.18 19.51
C GLY A 46 -29.50 0.27 19.67
N HIS A 47 -29.55 -0.67 20.63
CA HIS A 47 -28.39 -1.46 21.08
C HIS A 47 -27.69 -2.29 19.97
N GLY A 48 -28.40 -2.70 18.91
CA GLY A 48 -27.79 -3.40 17.76
C GLY A 48 -27.00 -2.50 16.82
N ALA A 49 -27.33 -1.20 16.77
CA ALA A 49 -26.64 -0.23 15.92
C ALA A 49 -25.22 0.04 16.44
N THR A 50 -25.03 0.14 17.76
CA THR A 50 -23.72 0.38 18.37
C THR A 50 -22.70 -0.70 17.98
N GLY A 51 -23.06 -1.98 18.13
CA GLY A 51 -22.16 -3.08 17.78
C GLY A 51 -21.82 -3.15 16.28
N PHE A 52 -22.79 -2.80 15.42
CA PHE A 52 -22.55 -2.69 13.98
C PHE A 52 -21.53 -1.59 13.66
N PHE A 53 -21.70 -0.39 14.23
CA PHE A 53 -20.78 0.72 13.98
C PHE A 53 -19.39 0.50 14.60
N GLU A 54 -19.29 -0.17 15.74
CA GLU A 54 -18.01 -0.60 16.30
C GLU A 54 -17.29 -1.59 15.38
N ALA A 55 -18.01 -2.59 14.87
CA ALA A 55 -17.45 -3.55 13.92
C ALA A 55 -17.01 -2.86 12.61
N GLN A 56 -17.78 -1.90 12.10
CA GLN A 56 -17.38 -1.11 10.93
C GLN A 56 -16.14 -0.26 11.21
N ALA A 57 -16.03 0.37 12.37
CA ALA A 57 -14.83 1.13 12.74
C ALA A 57 -13.59 0.24 12.80
N GLN A 58 -13.71 -0.97 13.35
CA GLN A 58 -12.62 -1.95 13.38
C GLN A 58 -12.20 -2.41 11.98
N MET A 59 -13.16 -2.71 11.11
CA MET A 59 -12.87 -3.12 9.72
C MET A 59 -12.17 -2.00 8.93
N LEU A 60 -12.65 -0.76 9.04
CA LEU A 60 -12.03 0.40 8.37
C LEU A 60 -10.61 0.65 8.88
N SER A 61 -10.39 0.55 10.19
CA SER A 61 -9.05 0.63 10.79
C SER A 61 -8.10 -0.47 10.27
N GLY A 62 -8.59 -1.71 10.16
CA GLY A 62 -7.82 -2.81 9.57
C GLY A 62 -7.46 -2.57 8.10
N LEU A 63 -8.40 -2.04 7.31
CA LEU A 63 -8.16 -1.68 5.91
C LEU A 63 -7.15 -0.53 5.79
N GLN A 64 -7.22 0.49 6.64
CA GLN A 64 -6.23 1.57 6.72
C GLN A 64 -4.82 1.01 6.94
N GLY A 65 -4.65 0.09 7.90
CA GLY A 65 -3.35 -0.56 8.13
C GLY A 65 -2.86 -1.39 6.93
N LEU A 66 -3.78 -2.01 6.18
CA LEU A 66 -3.43 -2.73 4.96
C LEU A 66 -2.96 -1.78 3.83
N ILE A 67 -3.65 -0.64 3.66
CA ILE A 67 -3.27 0.41 2.70
C ILE A 67 -1.84 0.88 2.98
N GLU A 68 -1.54 1.21 4.25
CA GLU A 68 -0.21 1.64 4.68
C GLU A 68 0.85 0.56 4.42
N THR A 69 0.54 -0.69 4.74
CA THR A 69 1.46 -1.83 4.52
C THR A 69 1.78 -2.01 3.04
N ILE A 70 0.78 -1.93 2.16
CA ILE A 70 0.97 -2.07 0.71
C ILE A 70 1.73 -0.86 0.14
N GLY A 71 1.41 0.36 0.57
CA GLY A 71 2.14 1.57 0.18
C GLY A 71 3.62 1.51 0.58
N GLN A 72 3.91 1.05 1.80
CA GLN A 72 5.27 0.83 2.29
C GLN A 72 5.98 -0.27 1.49
N HIS A 73 5.27 -1.34 1.12
CA HIS A 73 5.83 -2.41 0.29
C HIS A 73 6.28 -1.89 -1.07
N GLY A 74 5.43 -1.13 -1.77
CA GLY A 74 5.78 -0.51 -3.05
C GLY A 74 6.98 0.44 -2.94
N SER A 75 7.01 1.27 -1.89
CA SER A 75 8.14 2.16 -1.60
C SER A 75 9.44 1.38 -1.36
N THR A 76 9.36 0.25 -0.65
CA THR A 76 10.52 -0.61 -0.37
C THR A 76 11.09 -1.23 -1.65
N ILE A 77 10.23 -1.67 -2.58
CA ILE A 77 10.67 -2.17 -3.90
C ILE A 77 11.45 -1.07 -4.63
N GLY A 78 10.93 0.17 -4.63
CA GLY A 78 11.59 1.33 -5.23
C GLY A 78 12.97 1.62 -4.62
N SER A 79 13.06 1.67 -3.28
CA SER A 79 14.33 1.91 -2.58
C SER A 79 15.37 0.83 -2.85
N VAL A 80 14.97 -0.44 -2.90
CA VAL A 80 15.89 -1.55 -3.21
C VAL A 80 16.40 -1.43 -4.65
N LEU A 81 15.54 -1.08 -5.61
CA LEU A 81 15.94 -0.85 -7.00
C LEU A 81 16.96 0.30 -7.11
N GLU A 82 16.68 1.44 -6.48
CA GLU A 82 17.59 2.59 -6.47
C GLU A 82 18.96 2.24 -5.88
N GLY A 83 18.98 1.53 -4.75
CA GLY A 83 20.22 1.07 -4.12
C GLY A 83 21.02 0.11 -5.01
N ALA A 84 20.35 -0.78 -5.74
CA ALA A 84 21.00 -1.69 -6.68
C ALA A 84 21.64 -0.91 -7.85
N MET A 85 20.91 0.04 -8.44
CA MET A 85 21.43 0.88 -9.53
C MET A 85 22.62 1.74 -9.10
N GLN A 86 22.55 2.33 -7.90
CA GLN A 86 23.64 3.13 -7.35
C GLN A 86 24.90 2.28 -7.10
N THR A 87 24.71 1.04 -6.63
CA THR A 87 25.81 0.09 -6.43
C THR A 87 26.49 -0.24 -7.76
N ASP A 88 25.71 -0.55 -8.81
CA ASP A 88 26.25 -0.84 -10.15
C ASP A 88 27.01 0.34 -10.75
N GLN A 89 26.48 1.56 -10.60
CA GLN A 89 27.16 2.78 -11.05
C GLN A 89 28.49 2.99 -10.33
N THR A 90 28.53 2.74 -9.03
CA THR A 90 29.74 2.84 -8.22
C THR A 90 30.79 1.82 -8.68
N ILE A 91 30.39 0.56 -8.86
CA ILE A 91 31.30 -0.51 -9.32
C ILE A 91 31.84 -0.19 -10.72
N ASN A 92 30.99 0.24 -11.64
CA ASN A 92 31.40 0.64 -12.99
C ASN A 92 32.35 1.85 -13.02
N SER A 93 32.39 2.66 -11.96
CA SER A 93 33.33 3.79 -11.86
C SER A 93 34.72 3.39 -11.35
N LEU A 94 34.85 2.20 -10.74
CA LEU A 94 36.09 1.70 -10.13
C LEU A 94 36.95 0.84 -11.07
N PHE A 95 36.38 0.35 -12.16
CA PHE A 95 37.00 -0.57 -13.11
C PHE A 95 36.81 -0.10 -14.56
#